data_AF-A0A2J2H9L0-F1
#
_entry.id   AF-A0A2J2H9L0-F1
#
_cell.length_a   1.000
_cell.length_b   1.000
_cell.length_c   1.000
_cell.angle_alpha   90.00
_cell.angle_beta   90.00
_cell.angle_gamma   90.00
#
_symmetry.space_group_name_H-M   'P 1'
#
loop_
_entity.id
_entity.type
_entity.pdbx_description
1 polymer ?
#
loop_
_entity_poly.entity_id
_entity_poly.type
_entity_poly.pdbx_seq_one_letter_code
_entity_poly.pdbx_strand_id
1 'polypeptide(L)'
;MVPMVVRVPGEVVAELGRALGVGNGVVEGFVVWLLNAYLVRYPSVGLVRLVIDVLRSGDARVVRFRRALGINSSIDVVVNINDPLFARLLTAVRITIKALVKVGVIEYVEELGVVNLVGISN
;
A
#
# COMPACT_ATOMS: atom_id res chain seq x y z
N MET A 1 5.04 -24.89 7.13
CA MET A 1 4.95 -23.95 6.00
C MET A 1 5.80 -22.74 6.35
N VAL A 2 6.91 -22.50 5.66
CA VAL A 2 7.70 -21.28 5.87
C VAL A 2 6.95 -20.15 5.16
N PRO A 3 6.54 -19.06 5.82
CA PRO A 3 5.92 -17.94 5.13
C PRO A 3 6.94 -17.36 4.15
N MET A 4 6.66 -17.48 2.85
CA MET A 4 7.48 -16.85 1.82
C MET A 4 7.31 -15.34 1.93
N VAL A 5 8.39 -14.65 2.30
CA VAL A 5 8.40 -13.19 2.34
C VAL A 5 8.53 -12.68 0.91
N VAL A 6 7.44 -12.12 0.38
CA VAL A 6 7.45 -11.40 -0.89
C VAL A 6 8.28 -10.13 -0.71
N ARG A 7 9.37 -10.05 -1.49
CA ARG A 7 10.24 -8.89 -1.54
C ARG A 7 10.12 -8.21 -2.90
N VAL A 8 10.32 -6.91 -2.89
CA VAL A 8 10.29 -6.08 -4.10
C VAL A 8 11.72 -5.61 -4.38
N PRO A 9 12.14 -5.55 -5.66
CA PRO A 9 13.46 -5.03 -6.01
C PRO A 9 13.72 -3.64 -5.41
N GLY A 10 14.94 -3.40 -4.92
CA GLY A 10 15.31 -2.13 -4.28
C GLY A 10 15.15 -0.92 -5.20
N GLU A 11 15.28 -1.11 -6.52
CA GLU A 11 15.06 -0.07 -7.54
C GLU A 11 13.62 0.44 -7.54
N VAL A 12 12.64 -0.46 -7.38
CA VAL A 12 11.21 -0.12 -7.32
C VAL A 12 10.91 0.65 -6.04
N VAL A 13 11.53 0.26 -4.92
CA VAL A 13 11.43 1.00 -3.65
C VAL A 13 11.99 2.41 -3.81
N ALA A 14 13.14 2.56 -4.47
CA ALA A 14 13.76 3.86 -4.71
C ALA A 14 12.95 4.74 -5.67
N GLU A 15 12.39 4.16 -6.74
CA GLU A 15 11.50 4.86 -7.66
C GLU A 15 10.24 5.35 -6.94
N LEU A 16 9.62 4.50 -6.12
CA LEU A 16 8.47 4.86 -5.30
C LEU A 16 8.82 5.95 -4.28
N GLY A 17 9.99 5.89 -3.65
CA GLY A 17 10.46 6.93 -2.73
C GLY A 17 10.50 8.30 -3.41
N ARG A 18 11.08 8.37 -4.61
CA ARG A 18 11.11 9.60 -5.41
C ARG A 18 9.71 10.05 -5.84
N ALA A 19 8.90 9.14 -6.37
CA ALA A 19 7.56 9.44 -6.87
C ALA A 19 6.61 9.95 -5.78
N LEU A 20 6.76 9.45 -4.55
CA LEU A 20 5.93 9.81 -3.41
C LEU A 20 6.54 10.95 -2.57
N GLY A 21 7.80 11.32 -2.80
CA GLY A 21 8.52 12.30 -1.99
C GLY A 21 8.80 11.82 -0.56
N VAL A 22 9.02 10.51 -0.37
CA VAL A 22 9.24 9.89 0.95
C VAL A 22 10.52 9.05 0.96
N GLY A 23 11.05 8.78 2.16
CA GLY A 23 12.27 7.96 2.30
C GLY A 23 12.06 6.49 1.93
N ASN A 24 13.08 5.85 1.36
CA ASN A 24 13.04 4.44 0.92
C ASN A 24 12.61 3.48 2.03
N GLY A 25 13.11 3.65 3.27
CA GLY A 25 12.72 2.79 4.40
C GLY A 25 11.24 2.93 4.79
N VAL A 26 10.60 4.07 4.48
CA VAL A 26 9.17 4.26 4.68
C VAL A 26 8.37 3.47 3.63
N VAL A 27 8.79 3.54 2.37
CA VAL A 27 8.19 2.77 1.27
C VAL A 27 8.36 1.28 1.49
N GLU A 28 9.57 0.83 1.80
CA GLU A 28 9.86 -0.58 2.05
C GLU A 28 8.99 -1.12 3.18
N GLY A 29 8.90 -0.38 4.30
CA GLY A 29 8.01 -0.74 5.40
C GLY A 29 6.55 -0.89 4.96
N PHE A 30 6.04 0.06 4.17
CA PHE A 30 4.67 0.01 3.67
C PHE A 30 4.43 -1.16 2.71
N VAL A 31 5.33 -1.38 1.76
CA VAL A 31 5.25 -2.48 0.79
C VAL A 31 5.32 -3.83 1.49
N VAL A 32 6.21 -3.99 2.47
CA VAL A 32 6.31 -5.23 3.26
C VAL A 32 5.01 -5.49 4.02
N TRP A 33 4.42 -4.46 4.65
CA TRP A 33 3.11 -4.60 5.29
C TRP A 33 2.02 -4.99 4.27
N LEU A 34 1.97 -4.31 3.12
CA LEU A 34 0.96 -4.54 2.11
C LEU A 34 1.01 -5.99 1.59
N LEU A 35 2.20 -6.45 1.18
CA LEU A 35 2.35 -7.74 0.53
C LEU A 35 2.34 -8.91 1.52
N ASN A 36 2.96 -8.76 2.69
CA ASN A 36 3.22 -9.89 3.60
C ASN A 36 2.29 -9.96 4.80
N ALA A 37 1.50 -8.91 5.07
CA ALA A 37 0.53 -8.91 6.15
C ALA A 37 -0.88 -8.67 5.64
N TYR A 38 -1.09 -7.59 4.88
CA TYR A 38 -2.42 -7.18 4.47
C TYR A 38 -3.00 -8.10 3.38
N LEU A 39 -2.31 -8.25 2.24
CA LEU A 39 -2.80 -9.04 1.12
C LEU A 39 -2.73 -10.55 1.37
N VAL A 40 -1.87 -11.02 2.27
CA VAL A 40 -1.94 -12.42 2.75
C VAL A 40 -3.27 -12.69 3.46
N ARG A 41 -3.79 -11.72 4.22
CA ARG A 41 -5.06 -11.84 4.93
C ARG A 41 -6.26 -11.54 4.03
N TYR A 42 -6.09 -10.64 3.06
CA TYR A 42 -7.11 -10.22 2.11
C TYR A 42 -6.56 -10.34 0.68
N PRO A 43 -6.53 -11.54 0.09
CA PRO A 43 -5.91 -11.79 -1.22
C PRO A 43 -6.56 -11.05 -2.39
N SER A 44 -7.80 -10.58 -2.22
CA SER A 44 -8.51 -9.74 -3.18
C SER A 44 -9.24 -8.62 -2.43
N VAL A 45 -9.03 -7.37 -2.83
CA VAL A 45 -9.54 -6.21 -2.11
C VAL A 45 -9.79 -5.02 -3.02
N GLY A 46 -10.89 -4.30 -2.80
CA GLY A 46 -11.14 -3.04 -3.47
C GLY A 46 -10.13 -1.96 -3.05
N LEU A 47 -9.62 -1.16 -4.00
CA LEU A 47 -8.64 -0.11 -3.77
C LEU A 47 -9.13 0.91 -2.73
N VAL A 48 -10.39 1.33 -2.80
CA VAL A 48 -10.98 2.25 -1.81
C VAL A 48 -10.98 1.62 -0.42
N ARG A 49 -11.31 0.33 -0.32
CA ARG A 49 -11.27 -0.41 0.94
C ARG A 49 -9.86 -0.48 1.51
N LEU A 50 -8.87 -0.81 0.67
CA LEU A 50 -7.46 -0.79 1.04
C LEU A 50 -7.04 0.58 1.59
N VAL A 51 -7.42 1.68 0.94
CA VAL A 51 -7.09 3.04 1.41
C VAL A 51 -7.70 3.34 2.78
N ILE A 52 -8.95 2.94 3.00
CA ILE A 52 -9.62 3.08 4.30
C ILE A 52 -8.89 2.26 5.37
N ASP A 53 -8.50 1.04 5.06
CA ASP A 53 -7.79 0.16 5.99
C ASP A 53 -6.36 0.68 6.28
N VAL A 54 -5.69 1.28 5.29
CA VAL A 54 -4.42 2.01 5.48
C VAL A 54 -4.60 3.19 6.42
N LEU A 55 -5.68 3.97 6.25
CA LEU A 55 -5.99 5.12 7.10
C LEU A 55 -6.25 4.71 8.55
N ARG A 56 -6.94 3.58 8.76
CA ARG A 56 -7.30 3.05 10.09
C ARG A 56 -6.22 2.19 10.73
N SER A 57 -5.23 1.75 9.97
CA SER A 57 -4.20 0.83 10.46
C SER A 57 -3.31 1.49 11.53
N GLY A 58 -3.23 0.83 12.68
CA GLY A 58 -2.27 1.15 13.75
C GLY A 58 -0.88 0.55 13.54
N ASP A 59 -0.64 -0.21 12.46
CA ASP A 59 0.67 -0.80 12.20
C ASP A 59 1.72 0.31 12.03
N ALA A 60 2.83 0.22 12.78
CA ALA A 60 3.86 1.26 12.81
C ALA A 60 4.43 1.59 11.43
N ARG A 61 4.50 0.61 10.51
CA ARG A 61 4.97 0.82 9.13
C ARG A 61 3.99 1.69 8.35
N VAL A 62 2.68 1.44 8.52
CA VAL A 62 1.62 2.21 7.88
C VAL A 62 1.48 3.59 8.49
N VAL A 63 1.58 3.71 9.82
CA VAL A 63 1.59 5.02 10.51
C VAL A 63 2.75 5.88 10.02
N ARG A 64 3.96 5.32 9.87
CA ARG A 64 5.11 6.04 9.31
C ARG A 64 4.87 6.48 7.87
N PHE A 65 4.28 5.62 7.04
CA PHE A 65 3.91 5.96 5.66
C PHE A 65 2.93 7.13 5.59
N ARG A 66 1.86 7.09 6.38
CA ARG A 66 0.87 8.18 6.47
C ARG A 66 1.52 9.50 6.90
N ARG A 67 2.33 9.47 7.96
CA ARG A 67 3.06 10.67 8.45
C ARG A 67 4.00 11.25 7.40
N ALA A 68 4.71 10.41 6.65
CA ALA A 68 5.60 10.85 5.58
C ALA A 68 4.84 11.55 4.44
N LEU A 69 3.56 11.22 4.23
CA LEU A 69 2.67 11.91 3.29
C LEU A 69 2.00 13.18 3.87
N GLY A 70 2.36 13.55 5.11
CA GLY A 70 1.73 14.66 5.85
C GLY A 70 0.37 14.32 6.45
N ILE A 71 0.03 13.04 6.56
CA ILE A 71 -1.25 12.55 7.10
C ILE A 71 -1.02 12.15 8.57
N ASN A 72 -1.24 13.10 9.47
CA ASN A 72 -0.97 12.94 10.91
C ASN A 72 -2.14 12.36 11.72
N SER A 73 -3.16 11.87 11.04
CA SER A 73 -4.44 11.61 11.65
C SER A 73 -4.47 10.34 12.53
N SER A 74 -5.17 10.44 13.67
CA SER A 74 -5.32 9.38 14.68
C SER A 74 -6.30 8.30 14.22
N ILE A 75 -6.45 7.22 15.00
CA ILE A 75 -7.34 6.09 14.69
C ILE A 75 -8.83 6.50 14.59
N ASP A 76 -9.20 7.66 15.15
CA ASP A 76 -10.58 8.16 15.22
C ASP A 76 -11.03 9.00 14.02
N VAL A 77 -10.37 8.85 12.86
CA VAL A 77 -10.72 9.59 11.65
C VAL A 77 -12.07 9.12 11.11
N VAL A 78 -13.05 10.02 11.17
CA VAL A 78 -14.24 9.93 10.32
C VAL A 78 -13.75 9.98 8.88
N VAL A 79 -13.91 8.87 8.16
CA VAL A 79 -13.47 8.75 6.76
C VAL A 79 -14.34 9.69 5.93
N ASN A 80 -13.77 10.82 5.51
CA ASN A 80 -14.38 11.71 4.54
C ASN A 80 -13.68 11.52 3.20
N ILE A 81 -14.37 10.92 2.24
CA ILE A 81 -13.83 10.69 0.89
C ILE A 81 -13.56 11.98 0.11
N ASN A 82 -14.20 13.09 0.52
CA ASN A 82 -13.99 14.41 -0.05
C ASN A 82 -12.81 15.15 0.61
N ASP A 83 -12.15 14.55 1.60
CA ASP A 83 -10.98 15.12 2.26
C ASP A 83 -9.76 15.09 1.31
N PRO A 84 -9.06 16.22 1.08
CA PRO A 84 -7.83 16.25 0.29
C PRO A 84 -6.75 15.26 0.77
N LEU A 85 -6.71 14.96 2.07
CA LEU A 85 -5.80 13.96 2.64
C LEU A 85 -6.17 12.54 2.22
N PHE A 86 -7.48 12.24 2.09
CA PHE A 86 -7.94 10.97 1.55
C PHE A 86 -7.54 10.83 0.08
N ALA A 87 -7.76 11.87 -0.73
CA ALA A 87 -7.37 11.87 -2.15
C ALA A 87 -5.85 11.72 -2.33
N ARG A 88 -5.05 12.35 -1.45
CA ARG A 88 -3.59 12.17 -1.41
C ARG A 88 -3.21 10.73 -1.08
N LEU A 89 -3.82 10.13 -0.06
CA LEU A 89 -3.55 8.74 0.31
C LEU A 89 -3.95 7.77 -0.80
N LEU A 90 -5.12 7.95 -1.40
CA LEU A 90 -5.59 7.17 -2.53
C LEU A 90 -4.59 7.23 -3.70
N THR A 91 -4.10 8.42 -4.03
CA THR A 91 -3.09 8.61 -5.06
C THR A 91 -1.80 7.87 -4.74
N ALA A 92 -1.29 8.01 -3.51
CA ALA A 92 -0.06 7.36 -3.07
C ALA A 92 -0.18 5.81 -3.07
N VAL A 93 -1.30 5.28 -2.59
CA VAL A 93 -1.59 3.84 -2.63
C VAL A 93 -1.68 3.38 -4.08
N ARG A 94 -2.40 4.10 -4.95
CA ARG A 94 -2.52 3.74 -6.38
C ARG A 94 -1.17 3.74 -7.10
N ILE A 95 -0.29 4.71 -6.84
CA ILE A 95 1.08 4.74 -7.39
C ILE A 95 1.85 3.49 -6.93
N THR A 96 1.75 3.15 -5.65
CA THR A 96 2.37 1.94 -5.09
C THR A 96 1.86 0.69 -5.78
N ILE A 97 0.53 0.54 -5.91
CA ILE A 97 -0.09 -0.60 -6.61
C ILE A 97 0.44 -0.71 -8.04
N LYS A 98 0.47 0.38 -8.81
CA LYS A 98 0.95 0.34 -10.20
C LYS A 98 2.41 -0.09 -10.30
N ALA A 99 3.28 0.34 -9.37
CA ALA A 99 4.66 -0.11 -9.35
C ALA A 99 4.79 -1.61 -9.02
N LEU A 100 3.95 -2.12 -8.11
CA LEU A 100 3.93 -3.53 -7.73
C LEU A 100 3.37 -4.43 -8.86
N VAL A 101 2.40 -3.94 -9.63
CA VAL A 101 1.90 -4.63 -10.83
C VAL A 101 3.00 -4.79 -11.87
N LYS A 102 3.82 -3.76 -12.10
CA LYS A 102 4.94 -3.83 -13.07
C LYS A 102 5.95 -4.93 -12.75
N VAL A 103 6.10 -5.30 -11.47
CA VAL A 103 7.01 -6.37 -11.04
C VAL A 103 6.31 -7.70 -10.80
N GLY A 104 5.02 -7.80 -11.14
CA GLY A 104 4.27 -9.06 -11.16
C GLY A 104 3.95 -9.65 -9.78
N VAL A 105 4.06 -8.87 -8.69
CA VAL A 105 3.76 -9.37 -7.33
C VAL A 105 2.28 -9.23 -6.96
N ILE A 106 1.55 -8.38 -7.68
CA ILE A 106 0.10 -8.19 -7.55
C ILE A 106 -0.52 -7.94 -8.92
N GLU A 107 -1.82 -8.15 -9.03
CA GLU A 107 -2.64 -7.73 -10.16
C GLU A 107 -3.57 -6.59 -9.74
N TYR A 108 -3.86 -5.68 -10.66
CA TYR A 108 -4.83 -4.60 -10.43
C TYR A 108 -5.83 -4.55 -11.59
N VAL A 109 -7.08 -4.94 -11.31
CA VAL A 109 -8.18 -4.87 -12.26
C VAL A 109 -8.76 -3.45 -12.19
N GLU A 110 -8.27 -2.56 -13.05
CA GLU A 110 -8.60 -1.12 -13.01
C GLU A 110 -10.10 -0.84 -13.11
N GLU A 111 -10.81 -1.59 -13.97
CA GLU A 111 -12.26 -1.45 -14.18
C GLU A 111 -13.08 -1.73 -12.93
N LEU A 112 -12.63 -2.69 -12.11
CA LEU A 112 -13.28 -3.06 -10.85
C LEU A 112 -12.68 -2.33 -9.65
N GLY A 113 -11.54 -1.65 -9.84
CA GLY A 113 -10.75 -1.10 -8.76
C GLY A 113 -10.30 -2.16 -7.76
N VAL A 114 -10.00 -3.39 -8.20
CA VAL A 114 -9.66 -4.53 -7.32
C VAL A 114 -8.17 -4.86 -7.42
N VAL A 115 -7.52 -4.99 -6.27
CA VAL A 115 -6.13 -5.43 -6.13
C VAL A 115 -6.12 -6.90 -5.69
N ASN A 116 -5.40 -7.74 -6.42
CA ASN A 116 -5.23 -9.15 -6.10
C ASN A 116 -3.77 -9.46 -5.79
N LEU A 117 -3.51 -10.27 -4.78
CA LEU A 117 -2.22 -10.90 -4.60
C LEU A 117 -2.04 -11.95 -5.69
N VAL A 118 -0.95 -11.88 -6.44
CA VAL A 118 -0.60 -12.96 -7.37
C VAL A 118 -0.16 -14.14 -6.51
N GLY A 119 -0.86 -15.27 -6.64
CA GLY A 119 -0.48 -16.50 -5.97
C GLY A 119 0.97 -16.82 -6.35
N ILE A 120 1.82 -17.04 -5.35
CA ILE A 120 3.15 -17.58 -5.61
C ILE A 120 2.92 -19.03 -6.03
N SER A 121 2.77 -19.25 -7.32
CA SER A 121 2.78 -20.58 -7.93
C SER A 121 4.12 -21.22 -7.59
N ASN A 122 4.09 -22.29 -6.79
CA ASN A 122 5.16 -23.28 -6.79
C ASN A 122 5.00 -24.19 -8.01
#